data_AF-A0A2E7TRR5-F1
#
_entry.id   AF-A0A2E7TRR5-F1
#
_cell.length_a   1.000
_cell.length_b   1.000
_cell.length_c   1.000
_cell.angle_alpha   90.00
_cell.angle_beta   90.00
_cell.angle_gamma   90.00
#
_symmetry.space_group_name_H-M   'P 1'
#
loop_
_entity.id
_entity.type
_entity.pdbx_description
1 polymer ?
#
loop_
_entity_poly.entity_id
_entity_poly.type
_entity_poly.pdbx_seq_one_letter_code
_entity_poly.pdbx_strand_id
1 'polypeptide(L)'
;MVKHFHQKKVKKTCIFKALKTSFNQITLLIFILFLSSSSISQNDSINKVDEQNQKQGYWIFTNQQKRLPGYKPNQKIEEGTFLNNKKEGKWIFYYRNGNPKHILYYENGVPDGQATFFYKNGKIRETGTWRNNRWVGEYKQYYENGNPKNHFNYDDRGVKNGKQIYFHKNGNPSLIGTWNNGNETDDLAEYKEDGTANTERYKAGPKLDIKNKVDSLQVDSLISEKDSLALKIRKFKKPSEPIAPFDGNGYHEFKDKNGNTTKVGEFEDGLLVNGKIFKYDEKGKLILTKIIKDRDVVKIIRK
;
A
#
# COMPACT_ATOMS: atom_id res chain seq x y z
N MET A 1 69.41 52.06 15.00
CA MET A 1 68.56 51.26 15.92
C MET A 1 67.28 50.76 15.21
N VAL A 2 67.38 50.11 14.04
CA VAL A 2 66.20 49.54 13.32
C VAL A 2 66.65 48.34 12.46
N LYS A 3 67.15 47.24 13.05
CA LYS A 3 67.39 45.97 12.29
C LYS A 3 67.18 44.68 13.11
N HIS A 4 66.57 44.76 14.30
CA HIS A 4 66.39 43.57 15.17
C HIS A 4 64.92 43.17 15.44
N PHE A 5 63.94 43.94 14.96
CA PHE A 5 62.51 43.65 15.20
C PHE A 5 61.81 42.84 14.08
N HIS A 6 62.47 42.61 12.94
CA HIS A 6 61.84 41.91 11.79
C HIS A 6 62.04 40.39 11.78
N GLN A 7 63.08 39.84 12.41
CA GLN A 7 63.30 38.39 12.42
C GLN A 7 62.44 37.62 13.44
N LYS A 8 61.98 38.25 14.53
CA LYS A 8 61.15 37.58 15.55
C LYS A 8 59.68 37.40 15.13
N LYS A 9 59.14 38.26 14.26
CA LYS A 9 57.77 38.11 13.73
C LYS A 9 57.68 36.96 12.72
N VAL A 10 58.64 36.84 11.79
CA VAL A 10 58.61 35.81 10.74
C VAL A 10 58.76 34.38 11.31
N LYS A 11 59.63 34.17 12.31
CA LYS A 11 59.79 32.84 12.95
C LYS A 11 58.54 32.38 13.70
N LYS A 12 57.81 33.27 14.39
CA LYS A 12 56.54 32.90 15.06
C LYS A 12 55.43 32.55 14.07
N THR A 13 55.39 33.21 12.91
CA THR A 13 54.38 32.91 11.86
C THR A 13 54.65 31.59 11.14
N CYS A 14 55.91 31.19 10.97
CA CYS A 14 56.25 29.87 10.39
C CYS A 14 55.93 28.71 11.33
N ILE A 15 56.18 28.85 12.63
CA ILE A 15 55.89 27.80 13.63
C ILE A 15 54.38 27.59 13.77
N PHE A 16 53.58 28.66 13.78
CA PHE A 16 52.12 28.57 13.80
C PHE A 16 51.52 27.99 12.51
N LYS A 17 52.11 28.25 11.33
CA LYS A 17 51.68 27.61 10.08
C LYS A 17 52.01 26.11 10.04
N ALA A 18 53.18 25.70 10.53
CA ALA A 18 53.60 24.31 10.59
C ALA A 18 52.77 23.47 11.60
N LEU A 19 52.42 24.04 12.76
CA LEU A 19 51.54 23.39 13.75
C LEU A 19 50.10 23.24 13.27
N LYS A 20 49.58 24.19 12.47
CA LYS A 20 48.24 24.08 11.86
C LYS A 20 48.19 23.04 10.73
N THR A 21 49.28 22.86 9.99
CA THR A 21 49.36 21.83 8.95
C THR A 21 49.52 20.43 9.53
N SER A 22 50.29 20.26 10.62
CA SER A 22 50.41 18.96 11.29
C SER A 22 49.13 18.55 12.02
N PHE A 23 48.40 19.48 12.65
CA PHE A 23 47.11 19.19 13.30
C PHE A 23 46.01 18.82 12.28
N ASN A 24 46.02 19.44 11.10
CA ASN A 24 45.12 19.07 9.99
C ASN A 24 45.50 17.75 9.31
N GLN A 25 46.78 17.39 9.24
CA GLN A 25 47.17 16.07 8.72
C GLN A 25 46.87 14.93 9.69
N ILE A 26 46.97 15.16 11.00
CA ILE A 26 46.63 14.16 12.03
C ILE A 26 45.10 13.96 12.13
N THR A 27 44.31 15.02 12.00
CA THR A 27 42.83 14.90 11.91
C THR A 27 42.37 14.26 10.59
N LEU A 28 43.07 14.50 9.48
CA LEU A 28 42.80 13.83 8.21
C LEU A 28 43.16 12.32 8.24
N LEU A 29 44.24 11.94 8.95
CA LEU A 29 44.62 10.52 9.15
C LEU A 29 43.66 9.76 10.08
N ILE A 30 43.10 10.41 11.11
CA ILE A 30 42.08 9.81 11.98
C ILE A 30 40.73 9.68 11.22
N PHE A 31 40.43 10.61 10.31
CA PHE A 31 39.26 10.51 9.44
C PHE A 31 39.40 9.40 8.39
N ILE A 32 40.61 9.17 7.87
CA ILE A 32 40.91 8.09 6.92
C ILE A 32 40.90 6.70 7.60
N LEU A 33 41.31 6.60 8.87
CA LEU A 33 41.20 5.36 9.65
C LEU A 33 39.74 5.00 10.02
N PHE A 34 38.83 5.97 10.03
CA PHE A 34 37.38 5.72 10.12
C PHE A 34 36.73 5.36 8.79
N LEU A 35 37.39 5.60 7.65
CA LEU A 35 36.90 5.27 6.31
C LEU A 35 37.31 3.87 5.84
N SER A 36 38.22 3.18 6.55
CA SER A 36 38.75 1.87 6.14
C SER A 36 38.03 0.64 6.71
N SER A 37 36.96 0.80 7.49
CA SER A 37 36.21 -0.34 8.06
C SER A 37 34.74 -0.40 7.62
N SER A 38 34.46 -0.09 6.36
CA SER A 38 33.13 -0.36 5.78
C SER A 38 33.22 -0.84 4.34
N SER A 39 34.08 -1.81 4.09
CA SER A 39 33.75 -2.83 3.09
C SER A 39 32.66 -3.71 3.68
N ILE A 40 31.42 -3.18 3.77
CA ILE A 40 30.25 -4.01 4.00
C ILE A 40 30.15 -4.89 2.77
N SER A 41 30.67 -6.11 2.88
CA SER A 41 30.30 -7.21 2.00
C SER A 41 28.79 -7.31 2.02
N GLN A 42 28.10 -6.80 1.00
CA GLN A 42 26.64 -6.82 0.92
C GLN A 42 26.06 -8.23 0.70
N ASN A 43 26.87 -9.30 0.90
CA ASN A 43 26.50 -10.65 0.49
C ASN A 43 26.37 -11.69 1.62
N ASP A 44 26.56 -11.32 2.90
CA ASP A 44 26.44 -12.25 4.05
C ASP A 44 25.39 -11.83 5.11
N SER A 45 24.59 -10.79 4.86
CA SER A 45 23.79 -10.11 5.90
C SER A 45 22.28 -10.41 5.88
N ILE A 46 21.81 -11.37 5.09
CA ILE A 46 20.38 -11.69 4.99
C ILE A 46 20.01 -12.74 6.05
N ASN A 47 18.84 -12.58 6.67
CA ASN A 47 18.27 -13.53 7.62
C ASN A 47 19.14 -13.78 8.88
N LYS A 48 19.69 -12.72 9.48
CA LYS A 48 20.54 -12.82 10.68
C LYS A 48 19.79 -12.49 11.97
N VAL A 49 20.19 -13.17 13.05
CA VAL A 49 19.80 -12.84 14.42
C VAL A 49 20.99 -12.29 15.19
N ASP A 50 20.73 -11.48 16.22
CA ASP A 50 21.75 -11.01 17.16
C ASP A 50 22.07 -12.04 18.25
N GLU A 51 22.95 -11.66 19.19
CA GLU A 51 23.37 -12.47 20.34
C GLU A 51 22.20 -12.88 21.25
N GLN A 52 21.09 -12.15 21.20
CA GLN A 52 19.85 -12.42 21.94
C GLN A 52 18.84 -13.22 21.10
N ASN A 53 19.27 -13.79 19.96
CA ASN A 53 18.43 -14.51 18.99
C ASN A 53 17.28 -13.66 18.40
N GLN A 54 17.42 -12.33 18.38
CA GLN A 54 16.44 -11.45 17.77
C GLN A 54 16.79 -11.18 16.32
N LYS A 55 15.80 -11.21 15.43
CA LYS A 55 15.96 -10.89 14.01
C LYS A 55 16.42 -9.45 13.85
N GLN A 56 17.47 -9.27 13.06
CA GLN A 56 18.04 -7.97 12.68
C GLN A 56 18.21 -7.88 11.16
N GLY A 57 18.22 -6.66 10.65
CA GLY A 57 18.57 -6.37 9.27
C GLY A 57 17.55 -6.92 8.27
N TYR A 58 18.00 -7.17 7.05
CA TYR A 58 17.13 -7.54 5.95
C TYR A 58 16.80 -9.04 5.94
N TRP A 59 15.53 -9.37 5.78
CA TRP A 59 15.02 -10.74 5.78
C TRP A 59 14.24 -11.04 4.52
N ILE A 60 14.40 -12.27 4.03
CA ILE A 60 13.66 -12.84 2.92
C ILE A 60 13.07 -14.17 3.38
N PHE A 61 11.73 -14.25 3.38
CA PHE A 61 11.02 -15.50 3.60
C PHE A 61 10.60 -16.09 2.26
N THR A 62 10.93 -17.35 2.07
CA THR A 62 10.53 -18.17 0.93
C THR A 62 9.43 -19.15 1.33
N ASN A 63 8.84 -19.83 0.35
CA ASN A 63 7.81 -20.81 0.62
C ASN A 63 8.33 -22.07 1.32
N GLN A 64 9.64 -22.36 1.29
CA GLN A 64 10.24 -23.44 2.08
C GLN A 64 9.97 -23.22 3.58
N GLN A 65 10.05 -21.96 4.03
CA GLN A 65 9.77 -21.59 5.43
C GLN A 65 8.26 -21.38 5.69
N LYS A 66 7.52 -20.81 4.73
CA LYS A 66 6.12 -20.41 4.93
C LYS A 66 5.09 -21.50 4.62
N ARG A 67 5.42 -22.48 3.77
CA ARG A 67 4.59 -23.64 3.39
C ARG A 67 3.18 -23.26 2.91
N LEU A 68 3.06 -22.20 2.13
CA LEU A 68 1.80 -21.76 1.53
C LEU A 68 1.41 -22.65 0.33
N PRO A 69 0.15 -23.11 0.25
CA PRO A 69 -0.36 -23.88 -0.90
C PRO A 69 -0.25 -23.10 -2.21
N GLY A 70 0.18 -23.77 -3.28
CA GLY A 70 0.25 -23.19 -4.63
C GLY A 70 1.44 -22.26 -4.91
N TYR A 71 2.35 -22.05 -3.95
CA TYR A 71 3.62 -21.33 -4.15
C TYR A 71 4.77 -22.32 -4.37
N LYS A 72 5.73 -21.98 -5.24
CA LYS A 72 6.92 -22.82 -5.46
C LYS A 72 7.81 -22.79 -4.21
N PRO A 73 8.49 -23.90 -3.81
CA PRO A 73 9.28 -23.96 -2.58
C PRO A 73 10.23 -22.76 -2.41
N ASN A 74 11.05 -22.44 -3.41
CA ASN A 74 12.08 -21.40 -3.28
C ASN A 74 11.57 -19.99 -3.61
N GLN A 75 10.26 -19.82 -3.78
CA GLN A 75 9.67 -18.55 -4.14
C GLN A 75 9.65 -17.59 -2.95
N LYS A 76 10.07 -16.34 -3.15
CA LYS A 76 9.91 -15.27 -2.17
C LYS A 76 8.43 -15.04 -1.86
N ILE A 77 8.10 -14.97 -0.58
CA ILE A 77 6.74 -14.73 -0.06
C ILE A 77 6.64 -13.33 0.52
N GLU A 78 7.64 -12.94 1.31
CA GLU A 78 7.76 -11.60 1.87
C GLU A 78 9.23 -11.27 2.15
N GLU A 79 9.58 -9.99 2.04
CA GLU A 79 10.89 -9.47 2.40
C GLU A 79 10.81 -8.08 3.01
N GLY A 80 11.77 -7.74 3.86
CA GLY A 80 11.83 -6.45 4.54
C GLY A 80 12.81 -6.47 5.72
N THR A 81 12.89 -5.36 6.44
CA THR A 81 13.84 -5.20 7.54
C THR A 81 13.21 -5.57 8.88
N PHE A 82 13.97 -6.24 9.74
CA PHE A 82 13.69 -6.40 11.16
C PHE A 82 14.63 -5.52 12.00
N LEU A 83 14.09 -5.00 13.08
CA LEU A 83 14.81 -4.42 14.20
C LEU A 83 14.29 -5.07 15.48
N ASN A 84 15.15 -5.79 16.21
CA ASN A 84 14.79 -6.44 17.48
C ASN A 84 13.51 -7.31 17.38
N ASN A 85 13.47 -8.24 16.41
CA ASN A 85 12.30 -9.09 16.10
C ASN A 85 11.05 -8.38 15.54
N LYS A 86 11.08 -7.06 15.35
CA LYS A 86 9.94 -6.29 14.85
C LYS A 86 10.15 -5.86 13.42
N LYS A 87 9.11 -6.00 12.59
CA LYS A 87 9.13 -5.48 11.21
C LYS A 87 9.31 -3.97 11.25
N GLU A 88 10.23 -3.46 10.46
CA GLU A 88 10.59 -2.04 10.41
C GLU A 88 10.72 -1.58 8.95
N GLY A 89 10.22 -0.38 8.66
CA GLY A 89 10.28 0.23 7.34
C GLY A 89 9.49 -0.55 6.28
N LYS A 90 10.01 -0.55 5.05
CA LYS A 90 9.34 -1.12 3.88
C LYS A 90 9.36 -2.65 3.90
N TRP A 91 8.17 -3.24 3.79
CA TRP A 91 7.95 -4.67 3.62
C TRP A 91 7.21 -4.95 2.32
N ILE A 92 7.68 -5.93 1.56
CA ILE A 92 7.11 -6.36 0.28
C ILE A 92 6.60 -7.78 0.43
N PHE A 93 5.41 -8.04 -0.09
CA PHE A 93 4.77 -9.35 -0.11
C PHE A 93 4.49 -9.72 -1.56
N TYR A 94 4.55 -11.00 -1.90
CA TYR A 94 4.47 -11.46 -3.29
C TYR A 94 3.26 -12.35 -3.54
N TYR A 95 2.75 -12.28 -4.78
CA TYR A 95 1.82 -13.25 -5.33
C TYR A 95 2.56 -14.51 -5.77
N ARG A 96 1.79 -15.59 -6.03
CA ARG A 96 2.30 -16.85 -6.57
C ARG A 96 3.01 -16.72 -7.92
N ASN A 97 2.73 -15.68 -8.70
CA ASN A 97 3.41 -15.40 -9.97
C ASN A 97 4.72 -14.60 -9.79
N GLY A 98 5.11 -14.26 -8.56
CA GLY A 98 6.33 -13.49 -8.27
C GLY A 98 6.14 -11.98 -8.30
N ASN A 99 4.99 -11.47 -8.75
CA ASN A 99 4.71 -10.04 -8.72
C ASN A 99 4.43 -9.56 -7.29
N PRO A 100 4.74 -8.30 -6.95
CA PRO A 100 4.33 -7.70 -5.69
C PRO A 100 2.81 -7.82 -5.51
N LYS A 101 2.41 -8.20 -4.29
CA LYS A 101 1.03 -8.29 -3.82
C LYS A 101 0.64 -7.05 -3.02
N HIS A 102 1.52 -6.65 -2.11
CA HIS A 102 1.44 -5.37 -1.43
C HIS A 102 2.80 -4.96 -0.88
N ILE A 103 2.97 -3.66 -0.73
CA ILE A 103 4.07 -3.01 -0.05
C ILE A 103 3.47 -2.25 1.12
N LEU A 104 3.96 -2.51 2.33
CA LEU A 104 3.51 -1.88 3.56
C LEU A 104 4.71 -1.29 4.29
N TYR A 105 4.54 -0.14 4.91
CA TYR A 105 5.50 0.40 5.86
C TYR A 105 5.12 0.00 7.28
N TYR A 106 6.12 -0.44 8.04
CA TYR A 106 5.99 -0.86 9.43
C TYR A 106 6.81 0.05 10.33
N GLU A 107 6.27 0.33 11.50
CA GLU A 107 6.96 0.97 12.62
C GLU A 107 6.78 0.07 13.84
N ASN A 108 7.90 -0.38 14.43
CA ASN A 108 7.89 -1.17 15.65
C ASN A 108 7.00 -2.44 15.56
N GLY A 109 6.96 -3.07 14.38
CA GLY A 109 6.21 -4.29 14.11
C GLY A 109 4.75 -4.10 13.73
N VAL A 110 4.25 -2.86 13.69
CA VAL A 110 2.87 -2.51 13.33
C VAL A 110 2.87 -1.78 11.98
N PRO A 111 1.96 -2.10 11.04
CA PRO A 111 1.82 -1.31 9.82
C PRO A 111 1.42 0.14 10.14
N ASP A 112 2.31 1.08 9.86
CA ASP A 112 2.08 2.53 9.97
C ASP A 112 2.84 3.25 8.84
N GLY A 113 2.12 4.02 8.04
CA GLY A 113 2.68 4.76 6.91
C GLY A 113 2.10 4.33 5.57
N GLN A 114 2.90 4.42 4.51
CA GLN A 114 2.41 4.15 3.16
C GLN A 114 2.03 2.68 2.97
N ALA A 115 0.94 2.44 2.26
CA ALA A 115 0.51 1.11 1.86
C ALA A 115 0.10 1.13 0.38
N THR A 116 0.62 0.18 -0.37
CA THR A 116 0.31 -0.01 -1.79
C THR A 116 -0.04 -1.46 -2.04
N PHE A 117 -1.18 -1.72 -2.66
CA PHE A 117 -1.64 -3.04 -3.06
C PHE A 117 -1.65 -3.14 -4.56
N PHE A 118 -1.35 -4.32 -5.08
CA PHE A 118 -1.22 -4.56 -6.52
C PHE A 118 -2.20 -5.63 -6.99
N TYR A 119 -2.58 -5.56 -8.26
CA TYR A 119 -3.20 -6.66 -8.98
C TYR A 119 -2.17 -7.72 -9.34
N LYS A 120 -2.63 -8.93 -9.70
CA LYS A 120 -1.74 -10.03 -10.12
C LYS A 120 -0.92 -9.65 -11.36
N ASN A 121 -1.46 -8.79 -12.23
CA ASN A 121 -0.76 -8.25 -13.41
C ASN A 121 0.30 -7.19 -13.08
N GLY A 122 0.56 -6.89 -11.79
CA GLY A 122 1.55 -5.92 -11.35
C GLY A 122 1.09 -4.47 -11.33
N LYS A 123 -0.10 -4.15 -11.85
CA LYS A 123 -0.65 -2.78 -11.77
C LYS A 123 -1.10 -2.46 -10.35
N ILE A 124 -1.00 -1.18 -9.97
CA ILE A 124 -1.47 -0.72 -8.66
C ILE A 124 -2.99 -0.92 -8.59
N ARG A 125 -3.44 -1.51 -7.48
CA ARG A 125 -4.84 -1.65 -7.13
C ARG A 125 -5.28 -0.54 -6.19
N GLU A 126 -4.53 -0.32 -5.13
CA GLU A 126 -4.85 0.66 -4.08
C GLU A 126 -3.57 1.26 -3.51
N THR A 127 -3.62 2.53 -3.12
CA THR A 127 -2.53 3.18 -2.39
C THR A 127 -3.06 4.26 -1.46
N GLY A 128 -2.36 4.49 -0.34
CA GLY A 128 -2.66 5.56 0.60
C GLY A 128 -1.83 5.43 1.88
N THR A 129 -2.21 6.18 2.90
CA THR A 129 -1.59 6.07 4.23
C THR A 129 -2.44 5.15 5.12
N TRP A 130 -1.82 4.11 5.67
CA TRP A 130 -2.41 3.18 6.61
C TRP A 130 -1.88 3.44 8.02
N ARG A 131 -2.77 3.69 8.97
CA ARG A 131 -2.42 3.94 10.37
C ARG A 131 -3.48 3.32 11.26
N ASN A 132 -3.12 2.72 12.39
CA ASN A 132 -4.10 2.18 13.36
C ASN A 132 -5.21 1.33 12.71
N ASN A 133 -4.82 0.44 11.78
CA ASN A 133 -5.69 -0.46 11.02
C ASN A 133 -6.75 0.22 10.15
N ARG A 134 -6.51 1.44 9.66
CA ARG A 134 -7.40 2.16 8.75
C ARG A 134 -6.65 3.05 7.77
N TRP A 135 -7.32 3.44 6.69
CA TRP A 135 -6.85 4.48 5.78
C TRP A 135 -7.00 5.87 6.42
N VAL A 136 -6.00 6.72 6.26
CA VAL A 136 -6.01 8.14 6.68
C VAL A 136 -5.48 9.00 5.53
N GLY A 137 -5.96 10.25 5.45
CA GLY A 137 -5.60 11.16 4.37
C GLY A 137 -6.06 10.69 2.99
N GLU A 138 -5.24 10.92 1.96
CA GLU A 138 -5.55 10.50 0.59
C GLU A 138 -5.51 8.97 0.44
N TYR A 139 -6.55 8.45 -0.21
CA TYR A 139 -6.66 7.06 -0.64
C TYR A 139 -7.04 7.00 -2.11
N LYS A 140 -6.30 6.21 -2.89
CA LYS A 140 -6.52 6.03 -4.32
C LYS A 140 -6.72 4.56 -4.61
N GLN A 141 -7.77 4.24 -5.36
CA GLN A 141 -8.02 2.90 -5.89
C GLN A 141 -8.12 2.99 -7.41
N TYR A 142 -7.66 1.96 -8.09
CA TYR A 142 -7.62 1.87 -9.54
C TYR A 142 -8.37 0.60 -9.99
N TYR A 143 -8.84 0.63 -11.22
CA TYR A 143 -9.28 -0.56 -11.94
C TYR A 143 -8.08 -1.35 -12.46
N GLU A 144 -8.31 -2.61 -12.85
CA GLU A 144 -7.25 -3.48 -13.37
C GLU A 144 -6.70 -3.00 -14.73
N ASN A 145 -7.43 -2.14 -15.46
CA ASN A 145 -6.91 -1.47 -16.64
C ASN A 145 -5.89 -0.35 -16.30
N GLY A 146 -5.83 0.10 -15.04
CA GLY A 146 -4.95 1.17 -14.55
C GLY A 146 -5.67 2.51 -14.37
N ASN A 147 -6.92 2.65 -14.82
CA ASN A 147 -7.68 3.88 -14.65
C ASN A 147 -8.08 4.08 -13.18
N PRO A 148 -8.19 5.33 -12.70
CA PRO A 148 -8.67 5.58 -11.36
C PRO A 148 -10.09 5.02 -11.21
N LYS A 149 -10.37 4.50 -10.02
CA LYS A 149 -11.68 3.97 -9.61
C LYS A 149 -12.26 4.82 -8.49
N ASN A 150 -11.44 5.10 -7.47
CA ASN A 150 -11.79 5.96 -6.36
C ASN A 150 -10.61 6.86 -5.99
N HIS A 151 -10.90 8.10 -5.62
CA HIS A 151 -10.00 9.00 -4.93
C HIS A 151 -10.73 9.59 -3.74
N PHE A 152 -10.42 9.10 -2.55
CA PHE A 152 -11.06 9.47 -1.30
C PHE A 152 -10.11 10.19 -0.38
N ASN A 153 -10.69 10.97 0.52
CA ASN A 153 -10.00 11.62 1.62
C ASN A 153 -10.61 11.14 2.94
N TYR A 154 -9.76 10.73 3.87
CA TYR A 154 -10.11 10.28 5.21
C TYR A 154 -9.48 11.20 6.26
N ASP A 155 -10.17 11.41 7.37
CA ASP A 155 -9.59 12.01 8.57
C ASP A 155 -8.72 10.99 9.35
N ASP A 156 -8.09 11.45 10.43
CA ASP A 156 -7.23 10.59 11.28
C ASP A 156 -7.99 9.47 11.99
N ARG A 157 -9.34 9.55 12.05
CA ARG A 157 -10.20 8.50 12.60
C ARG A 157 -10.55 7.46 11.55
N GLY A 158 -10.20 7.66 10.28
CA GLY A 158 -10.54 6.79 9.15
C GLY A 158 -11.94 7.04 8.60
N VAL A 159 -12.52 8.20 8.85
CA VAL A 159 -13.84 8.61 8.39
C VAL A 159 -13.68 9.50 7.16
N LYS A 160 -14.50 9.27 6.12
CA LYS A 160 -14.45 10.10 4.89
C LYS A 160 -14.67 11.57 5.24
N ASN A 161 -13.76 12.43 4.80
CA ASN A 161 -13.81 13.86 5.05
C ASN A 161 -13.19 14.63 3.88
N GLY A 162 -13.81 15.72 3.46
CA GLY A 162 -13.44 16.48 2.27
C GLY A 162 -13.91 15.83 0.97
N LYS A 163 -13.26 16.20 -0.14
CA LYS A 163 -13.64 15.80 -1.50
C LYS A 163 -13.45 14.30 -1.73
N GLN A 164 -14.47 13.66 -2.28
CA GLN A 164 -14.49 12.26 -2.69
C GLN A 164 -14.80 12.20 -4.18
N ILE A 165 -14.05 11.39 -4.92
CA ILE A 165 -14.23 11.21 -6.36
C ILE A 165 -14.34 9.73 -6.67
N TYR A 166 -15.37 9.37 -7.40
CA TYR A 166 -15.57 8.06 -8.01
C TYR A 166 -15.39 8.24 -9.51
N PHE A 167 -14.91 7.19 -10.16
CA PHE A 167 -14.63 7.21 -11.58
C PHE A 167 -15.32 6.04 -12.28
N HIS A 168 -15.68 6.25 -13.54
CA HIS A 168 -16.06 5.20 -14.46
C HIS A 168 -14.83 4.41 -14.92
N LYS A 169 -15.03 3.22 -15.50
CA LYS A 169 -13.92 2.38 -16.01
C LYS A 169 -13.10 3.07 -17.10
N ASN A 170 -13.67 4.03 -17.82
CA ASN A 170 -12.98 4.82 -18.84
C ASN A 170 -12.12 5.97 -18.26
N GLY A 171 -12.15 6.18 -16.94
CA GLY A 171 -11.36 7.20 -16.25
C GLY A 171 -12.08 8.54 -16.06
N ASN A 172 -13.27 8.73 -16.64
CA ASN A 172 -14.07 9.92 -16.38
C ASN A 172 -14.64 9.88 -14.95
N PRO A 173 -14.75 11.03 -14.25
CA PRO A 173 -15.47 11.08 -12.99
C PRO A 173 -16.88 10.54 -13.18
N SER A 174 -17.37 9.74 -12.23
CA SER A 174 -18.77 9.31 -12.17
C SER A 174 -19.53 10.07 -11.09
N LEU A 175 -18.84 10.43 -10.01
CA LEU A 175 -19.36 11.21 -8.91
C LEU A 175 -18.22 11.98 -8.25
N ILE A 176 -18.42 13.27 -8.00
CA ILE A 176 -17.58 14.09 -7.15
C ILE A 176 -18.49 14.61 -6.05
N GLY A 177 -18.08 14.58 -4.79
CA GLY A 177 -18.82 15.31 -3.77
C GLY A 177 -17.99 15.57 -2.55
N THR A 178 -18.54 16.34 -1.63
CA THR A 178 -17.89 16.67 -0.36
C THR A 178 -18.50 15.87 0.78
N TRP A 179 -17.65 15.35 1.65
CA TRP A 179 -18.05 14.65 2.86
C TRP A 179 -17.59 15.43 4.08
N ASN A 180 -18.42 15.51 5.11
CA ASN A 180 -18.06 16.05 6.41
C ASN A 180 -18.38 15.02 7.49
N ASN A 181 -17.36 14.57 8.23
CA ASN A 181 -17.49 13.56 9.29
C ASN A 181 -18.24 12.29 8.82
N GLY A 182 -17.99 11.85 7.58
CA GLY A 182 -18.57 10.63 7.03
C GLY A 182 -19.96 10.80 6.41
N ASN A 183 -20.57 11.98 6.57
CA ASN A 183 -21.84 12.33 5.93
C ASN A 183 -21.57 13.10 4.64
N GLU A 184 -22.31 12.77 3.59
CA GLU A 184 -22.32 13.49 2.34
C GLU A 184 -22.96 14.86 2.53
N THR A 185 -22.39 15.90 1.92
CA THR A 185 -22.96 17.26 1.86
C THR A 185 -23.73 17.45 0.55
N ASP A 186 -24.54 18.52 0.45
CA ASP A 186 -25.37 18.80 -0.73
C ASP A 186 -24.58 19.08 -2.03
N ASP A 187 -23.28 19.37 -1.91
CA ASP A 187 -22.38 19.56 -3.06
C ASP A 187 -21.94 18.20 -3.64
N LEU A 188 -22.77 17.65 -4.52
CA LEU A 188 -22.46 16.48 -5.35
C LEU A 188 -22.15 16.95 -6.80
N ALA A 189 -21.61 16.09 -7.66
CA ALA A 189 -21.49 16.22 -9.11
C ALA A 189 -21.40 14.81 -9.75
N GLU A 190 -22.50 14.25 -10.22
CA GLU A 190 -22.62 13.00 -10.98
C GLU A 190 -22.49 13.24 -12.48
N TYR A 191 -21.78 12.33 -13.15
CA TYR A 191 -21.51 12.38 -14.57
C TYR A 191 -21.75 11.01 -15.20
N LYS A 192 -22.19 11.00 -16.46
CA LYS A 192 -22.31 9.81 -17.29
C LYS A 192 -20.93 9.39 -17.80
N GLU A 193 -20.84 8.19 -18.38
CA GLU A 193 -19.57 7.68 -18.93
C GLU A 193 -18.99 8.60 -20.02
N ASP A 194 -19.83 9.26 -20.83
CA ASP A 194 -19.41 10.22 -21.85
C ASP A 194 -18.88 11.56 -21.28
N GLY A 195 -18.90 11.73 -19.95
CA GLY A 195 -18.47 12.94 -19.25
C GLY A 195 -19.54 14.01 -19.13
N THR A 196 -20.74 13.80 -19.68
CA THR A 196 -21.86 14.73 -19.52
C THR A 196 -22.45 14.66 -18.11
N ALA A 197 -22.85 15.80 -17.55
CA ALA A 197 -23.46 15.84 -16.22
C ALA A 197 -24.81 15.11 -16.20
N ASN A 198 -25.11 14.40 -15.12
CA ASN A 198 -26.41 13.77 -14.92
C ASN A 198 -27.45 14.86 -14.57
N THR A 199 -28.29 15.24 -15.53
CA THR A 199 -29.20 16.40 -15.46
C THR A 199 -30.27 16.30 -14.38
N GLU A 200 -30.56 15.10 -13.87
CA GLU A 200 -31.60 14.90 -12.85
C GLU A 200 -31.18 15.35 -11.43
N ARG A 201 -29.90 15.70 -11.21
CA ARG A 201 -29.38 16.06 -9.88
C ARG A 201 -28.53 17.35 -9.77
N TYR A 202 -28.24 18.09 -10.85
CA TYR A 202 -27.39 19.29 -10.76
C TYR A 202 -28.08 20.64 -10.94
N LYS A 203 -27.99 21.47 -9.90
CA LYS A 203 -27.64 22.90 -10.06
C LYS A 203 -26.11 23.02 -10.09
N ALA A 204 -25.54 22.99 -11.30
CA ALA A 204 -24.19 23.37 -11.72
C ALA A 204 -23.05 23.43 -10.65
N GLY A 205 -22.29 22.34 -10.49
CA GLY A 205 -20.93 22.40 -9.92
C GLY A 205 -19.88 22.79 -10.98
N PRO A 206 -18.71 23.33 -10.59
CA PRO A 206 -17.73 23.91 -11.51
C PRO A 206 -17.09 22.84 -12.42
N LYS A 207 -16.87 23.21 -13.69
CA LYS A 207 -16.09 22.42 -14.65
C LYS A 207 -14.65 22.31 -14.14
N LEU A 208 -14.16 21.08 -13.98
CA LEU A 208 -12.78 20.80 -13.55
C LEU A 208 -11.85 20.73 -14.75
N ASP A 209 -10.81 21.57 -14.73
CA ASP A 209 -9.68 21.53 -15.66
C ASP A 209 -8.57 20.68 -15.01
N ILE A 210 -8.35 19.45 -15.52
CA ILE A 210 -7.38 18.51 -14.95
C ILE A 210 -6.12 18.51 -15.83
N LYS A 211 -5.12 19.31 -15.45
CA LYS A 211 -3.74 19.07 -15.91
C LYS A 211 -3.18 17.87 -15.16
N ASN A 212 -3.11 16.74 -15.87
CA ASN A 212 -2.40 15.54 -15.47
C ASN A 212 -0.94 15.86 -15.16
N LYS A 213 -0.53 15.76 -13.89
CA LYS A 213 0.85 15.45 -13.55
C LYS A 213 0.85 14.08 -12.88
N VAL A 214 1.00 13.07 -13.72
CA VAL A 214 1.38 11.73 -13.29
C VAL A 214 2.76 11.90 -12.67
N ASP A 215 2.86 11.86 -11.34
CA ASP A 215 4.16 11.66 -10.70
C ASP A 215 4.57 10.21 -11.03
N SER A 216 5.29 10.10 -12.13
CA SER A 216 5.99 8.90 -12.57
C SER A 216 7.11 8.62 -11.56
N LEU A 217 6.82 7.81 -10.55
CA LEU A 217 7.87 6.97 -9.98
C LEU A 217 8.10 5.84 -10.98
N GLN A 218 9.26 5.89 -11.64
CA GLN A 218 9.72 4.94 -12.63
C GLN A 218 9.58 3.52 -12.09
N VAL A 219 8.63 2.77 -12.63
CA VAL A 219 8.66 1.31 -12.60
C VAL A 219 9.37 0.92 -13.89
N ASP A 220 10.67 0.67 -13.76
CA ASP A 220 11.44 0.09 -14.85
C ASP A 220 10.83 -1.23 -15.30
N SER A 221 10.89 -1.40 -16.62
CA SER A 221 10.19 -2.38 -17.45
C SER A 221 10.29 -3.83 -17.00
N LEU A 222 9.19 -4.59 -17.11
CA LEU A 222 9.18 -5.95 -17.68
C LEU A 222 7.81 -6.26 -18.35
N ILE A 223 7.92 -6.82 -19.55
CA ILE A 223 6.95 -7.09 -20.65
C ILE A 223 5.94 -8.19 -20.22
N SER A 224 4.68 -8.29 -20.68
CA SER A 224 4.24 -8.77 -22.01
C SER A 224 2.71 -8.78 -22.13
N GLU A 225 2.22 -8.43 -23.31
CA GLU A 225 0.86 -8.68 -23.79
C GLU A 225 0.59 -10.19 -23.92
N LYS A 226 -0.60 -10.66 -23.53
CA LYS A 226 -1.62 -11.23 -24.45
C LYS A 226 -2.86 -11.75 -23.69
N ASP A 227 -3.94 -11.82 -24.47
CA ASP A 227 -5.19 -12.56 -24.30
C ASP A 227 -6.32 -11.99 -23.43
N SER A 228 -7.25 -11.40 -24.18
CA SER A 228 -8.67 -11.28 -23.89
C SER A 228 -9.34 -12.65 -23.90
N LEU A 229 -10.28 -12.92 -23.00
CA LEU A 229 -11.34 -13.91 -23.26
C LEU A 229 -12.61 -13.63 -22.44
N ALA A 230 -13.74 -13.78 -23.12
CA ALA A 230 -15.08 -13.35 -22.75
C ALA A 230 -15.69 -14.13 -21.57
N LEU A 231 -16.34 -13.40 -20.65
CA LEU A 231 -17.08 -13.96 -19.53
C LEU A 231 -18.53 -14.31 -19.94
N LYS A 232 -18.82 -15.62 -20.01
CA LYS A 232 -20.19 -16.16 -20.04
C LYS A 232 -20.81 -16.13 -18.64
N ILE A 233 -22.00 -15.57 -18.54
CA ILE A 233 -22.80 -15.43 -17.32
C ILE A 233 -23.41 -16.79 -16.92
N ARG A 234 -23.15 -17.28 -15.70
CA ARG A 234 -23.89 -18.40 -15.08
C ARG A 234 -24.82 -17.88 -13.99
N LYS A 235 -26.07 -18.38 -13.97
CA LYS A 235 -27.07 -18.10 -12.93
C LYS A 235 -26.85 -18.99 -11.69
N PHE A 236 -27.14 -18.41 -10.53
CA PHE A 236 -26.89 -18.93 -9.18
C PHE A 236 -27.66 -20.23 -8.84
N LYS A 237 -26.96 -21.24 -8.31
CA LYS A 237 -27.58 -22.39 -7.62
C LYS A 237 -26.74 -22.78 -6.38
N LYS A 238 -27.39 -22.81 -5.21
CA LYS A 238 -26.78 -23.27 -3.94
C LYS A 238 -26.43 -24.77 -4.06
N PRO A 239 -25.23 -25.22 -3.63
CA PRO A 239 -24.88 -26.64 -3.66
C PRO A 239 -25.77 -27.47 -2.73
N SER A 240 -26.08 -28.71 -3.12
CA SER A 240 -26.90 -29.67 -2.37
C SER A 240 -26.09 -30.57 -1.42
N GLU A 241 -24.78 -30.41 -1.38
CA GLU A 241 -23.85 -31.24 -0.59
C GLU A 241 -23.29 -30.49 0.64
N PRO A 242 -22.86 -31.20 1.69
CA PRO A 242 -22.30 -30.59 2.90
C PRO A 242 -21.10 -29.68 2.58
N ILE A 243 -21.11 -28.48 3.15
CA ILE A 243 -20.13 -27.42 2.87
C ILE A 243 -18.78 -27.85 3.45
N ALA A 244 -17.82 -28.14 2.57
CA ALA A 244 -16.43 -28.44 2.95
C ALA A 244 -15.80 -27.28 3.77
N PRO A 245 -14.76 -27.56 4.59
CA PRO A 245 -13.98 -26.51 5.26
C PRO A 245 -13.52 -25.45 4.26
N PHE A 246 -13.61 -24.17 4.64
CA PHE A 246 -13.28 -23.08 3.73
C PHE A 246 -11.79 -23.10 3.34
N ASP A 247 -11.52 -23.44 2.08
CA ASP A 247 -10.16 -23.49 1.49
C ASP A 247 -9.80 -22.22 0.69
N GLY A 248 -10.69 -21.22 0.74
CA GLY A 248 -10.56 -19.98 -0.01
C GLY A 248 -11.30 -19.97 -1.36
N ASN A 249 -11.84 -21.10 -1.83
CA ASN A 249 -12.49 -21.18 -3.12
C ASN A 249 -13.90 -21.76 -3.02
N GLY A 250 -14.70 -21.51 -4.05
CA GLY A 250 -16.05 -22.07 -4.17
C GLY A 250 -17.09 -21.35 -3.30
N TYR A 251 -18.27 -21.94 -3.22
CA TYR A 251 -19.40 -21.32 -2.52
C TYR A 251 -19.26 -21.48 -1.01
N HIS A 252 -19.40 -20.38 -0.27
CA HIS A 252 -19.36 -20.41 1.19
C HIS A 252 -20.33 -19.41 1.83
N GLU A 253 -20.74 -19.72 3.07
CA GLU A 253 -21.55 -18.85 3.92
C GLU A 253 -20.86 -18.67 5.27
N PHE A 254 -20.49 -17.43 5.60
CA PHE A 254 -19.91 -17.08 6.88
C PHE A 254 -20.98 -16.54 7.82
N LYS A 255 -20.96 -17.02 9.07
CA LYS A 255 -21.84 -16.56 10.14
C LYS A 255 -21.05 -15.94 11.27
N ASP A 256 -21.64 -14.96 11.95
CA ASP A 256 -21.08 -14.41 13.19
C ASP A 256 -21.35 -15.32 14.40
N LYS A 257 -20.87 -14.93 15.58
CA LYS A 257 -21.09 -15.64 16.86
C LYS A 257 -22.57 -15.77 17.26
N ASN A 258 -23.43 -14.93 16.69
CA ASN A 258 -24.87 -14.92 16.94
C ASN A 258 -25.64 -15.74 15.87
N GLY A 259 -24.93 -16.37 14.94
CA GLY A 259 -25.51 -17.16 13.85
C GLY A 259 -25.99 -16.35 12.64
N ASN A 260 -25.77 -15.03 12.62
CA ASN A 260 -26.16 -14.18 11.49
C ASN A 260 -25.17 -14.31 10.33
N THR A 261 -25.69 -14.47 9.12
CA THR A 261 -24.88 -14.52 7.91
C THR A 261 -24.19 -13.18 7.67
N THR A 262 -22.86 -13.13 7.69
CA THR A 262 -22.06 -11.92 7.43
C THR A 262 -21.62 -11.81 5.98
N LYS A 263 -21.34 -12.96 5.34
CA LYS A 263 -20.97 -13.05 3.93
C LYS A 263 -21.52 -14.33 3.34
N VAL A 264 -21.98 -14.28 2.10
CA VAL A 264 -22.43 -15.48 1.38
C VAL A 264 -22.18 -15.33 -0.11
N GLY A 265 -21.64 -16.37 -0.73
CA GLY A 265 -21.46 -16.42 -2.18
C GLY A 265 -20.22 -17.19 -2.61
N GLU A 266 -19.78 -16.96 -3.84
CA GLU A 266 -18.60 -17.59 -4.43
C GLU A 266 -17.33 -16.86 -4.02
N PHE A 267 -16.35 -17.64 -3.59
CA PHE A 267 -15.03 -17.17 -3.22
C PHE A 267 -13.99 -17.67 -4.21
N GLU A 268 -12.96 -16.85 -4.42
CA GLU A 268 -11.76 -17.21 -5.16
C GLU A 268 -10.56 -16.62 -4.40
N ASP A 269 -9.59 -17.47 -4.07
CA ASP A 269 -8.41 -17.12 -3.26
C ASP A 269 -8.75 -16.37 -1.96
N GLY A 270 -9.87 -16.72 -1.32
CA GLY A 270 -10.35 -16.15 -0.05
C GLY A 270 -11.19 -14.87 -0.19
N LEU A 271 -11.40 -14.38 -1.41
CA LEU A 271 -12.16 -13.14 -1.67
C LEU A 271 -13.56 -13.46 -2.22
N LEU A 272 -14.57 -12.74 -1.75
CA LEU A 272 -15.94 -12.85 -2.27
C LEU A 272 -16.01 -12.24 -3.67
N VAL A 273 -16.23 -13.08 -4.67
CA VAL A 273 -16.33 -12.69 -6.09
C VAL A 273 -17.76 -12.36 -6.46
N ASN A 274 -18.71 -13.21 -6.10
CA ASN A 274 -20.13 -13.02 -6.37
C ASN A 274 -20.93 -13.35 -5.12
N GLY A 275 -21.70 -12.43 -4.57
CA GLY A 275 -22.45 -12.70 -3.36
C GLY A 275 -23.00 -11.49 -2.63
N LYS A 276 -23.21 -11.63 -1.33
CA LYS A 276 -23.70 -10.57 -0.45
C LYS A 276 -22.86 -10.45 0.80
N ILE A 277 -22.71 -9.23 1.28
CA ILE A 277 -22.14 -8.91 2.59
C ILE A 277 -23.22 -8.22 3.42
N PHE A 278 -23.40 -8.67 4.64
CA PHE A 278 -24.39 -8.14 5.57
C PHE A 278 -23.68 -7.47 6.75
N LYS A 279 -24.25 -6.37 7.23
CA LYS A 279 -23.79 -5.67 8.44
C LYS A 279 -24.98 -5.49 9.38
N TYR A 280 -24.74 -5.85 10.63
CA TYR A 280 -25.71 -5.75 11.72
C TYR A 280 -25.25 -4.68 12.72
N ASP A 281 -26.19 -4.11 13.48
CA ASP A 281 -25.88 -3.27 14.64
C ASP A 281 -25.57 -4.12 15.90
N GLU A 282 -25.27 -3.44 17.01
CA GLU A 282 -24.95 -4.09 18.29
C GLU A 282 -26.10 -4.93 18.88
N LYS A 283 -27.34 -4.65 18.46
CA LYS A 283 -28.54 -5.40 18.85
C LYS A 283 -28.85 -6.55 17.87
N GLY A 284 -28.02 -6.76 16.85
CA GLY A 284 -28.20 -7.80 15.84
C GLY A 284 -29.20 -7.44 14.74
N LYS A 285 -29.65 -6.18 14.65
CA LYS A 285 -30.53 -5.74 13.56
C LYS A 285 -29.72 -5.51 12.29
N LEU A 286 -30.16 -6.06 11.16
CA LEU A 286 -29.54 -5.83 9.86
C LEU A 286 -29.69 -4.36 9.46
N ILE A 287 -28.57 -3.66 9.30
CA ILE A 287 -28.54 -2.24 8.91
C ILE A 287 -28.09 -2.04 7.46
N LEU A 288 -27.34 -2.99 6.89
CA LEU A 288 -26.80 -2.83 5.55
C LEU A 288 -26.57 -4.17 4.84
N THR A 289 -26.92 -4.23 3.56
CA THR A 289 -26.58 -5.32 2.63
C THR A 289 -25.83 -4.76 1.43
N LYS A 290 -24.64 -5.28 1.14
CA LYS A 290 -23.90 -5.05 -0.12
C LYS A 290 -24.09 -6.25 -1.04
N ILE A 291 -24.41 -6.01 -2.30
CA ILE A 291 -24.40 -7.02 -3.35
C ILE A 291 -23.07 -6.90 -4.08
N ILE A 292 -22.33 -8.01 -4.15
CA ILE A 292 -21.05 -8.13 -4.82
C ILE A 292 -21.23 -8.94 -6.10
N LYS A 293 -20.71 -8.43 -7.22
CA LYS A 293 -20.63 -9.14 -8.50
C LYS A 293 -19.28 -8.85 -9.13
N ASP A 294 -18.59 -9.89 -9.59
CA ASP A 294 -17.25 -9.80 -10.18
C ASP A 294 -16.27 -8.99 -9.30
N ARG A 295 -16.36 -9.19 -7.97
CA ARG A 295 -15.62 -8.48 -6.90
C ARG A 295 -15.99 -7.02 -6.67
N ASP A 296 -16.97 -6.48 -7.39
CA ASP A 296 -17.45 -5.11 -7.25
C ASP A 296 -18.75 -5.02 -6.46
N VAL A 297 -18.88 -3.99 -5.62
CA VAL A 297 -20.15 -3.66 -4.98
C VAL A 297 -21.08 -3.05 -6.03
N VAL A 298 -22.08 -3.81 -6.46
CA VAL A 298 -23.05 -3.36 -7.48
C VAL A 298 -24.30 -2.73 -6.89
N LYS A 299 -24.59 -3.00 -5.61
CA LYS A 299 -25.75 -2.44 -4.92
C LYS A 299 -25.54 -2.38 -3.41
N ILE A 300 -26.01 -1.30 -2.78
CA ILE A 300 -26.06 -1.17 -1.32
C ILE A 300 -27.51 -0.92 -0.92
N ILE A 301 -28.02 -1.72 0.00
CA ILE A 301 -29.37 -1.59 0.56
C ILE A 301 -29.20 -1.27 2.05
N ARG A 302 -29.74 -0.14 2.50
CA ARG A 302 -29.77 0.26 3.91
C ARG A 302 -31.17 0.02 4.46
N LYS A 303 -31.27 -0.44 5.70
CA LYS A 303 -32.54 -0.75 6.41
C LYS A 303 -32.67 0.07 7.68
#